data_AF-A0A1D2UDS5-F1
#
_entry.id   AF-A0A1D2UDS5-F1
#
_cell.length_a   1.000
_cell.length_b   1.000
_cell.length_c   1.000
_cell.angle_alpha   90.00
_cell.angle_beta   90.00
_cell.angle_gamma   90.00
#
_symmetry.space_group_name_H-M   'P 1'
#
loop_
_entity.id
_entity.type
_entity.pdbx_description
1 polymer ?
#
loop_
_entity_poly.entity_id
_entity_poly.type
_entity_poly.pdbx_seq_one_letter_code
_entity_poly.pdbx_strand_id
1 'polypeptide(L)'
;MFVESRQIKTVDKKPPKVQALQGPAILTGAFSNALTAVSLEFKNCYDYTLTSGRKLHRRPVLIVDYALKEEAAKHDKNCPGPELNHGRAYINAQTMQVVRLEQTTPHCEIAAGIYGDWTWTIDYDTDAEWYFTATYRDYHELTVTSRILPGVNYNPKQ
;
A
#
# COMPACT_ATOMS: atom_id res chain seq x y z
N MET A 1 19.70 -11.24 -0.59
CA MET A 1 18.95 -9.97 -0.76
C MET A 1 17.63 -10.31 -1.41
N PHE A 2 16.49 -9.81 -0.95
CA PHE A 2 15.19 -10.04 -1.61
C PHE A 2 14.91 -8.89 -2.57
N VAL A 3 14.29 -9.18 -3.71
CA VAL A 3 13.92 -8.17 -4.71
C VAL A 3 12.42 -8.21 -4.93
N GLU A 4 11.79 -7.05 -4.91
CA GLU A 4 10.38 -6.92 -5.22
C GLU A 4 10.18 -6.99 -6.73
N SER A 5 9.35 -7.92 -7.19
CA SER A 5 8.97 -8.08 -8.59
C SER A 5 7.50 -7.71 -8.77
N ARG A 6 7.19 -6.99 -9.86
CA ARG A 6 5.86 -6.44 -10.13
C ARG A 6 5.35 -6.87 -11.49
N GLN A 7 4.06 -7.19 -11.58
CA GLN A 7 3.36 -7.45 -12.83
C GLN A 7 2.05 -6.67 -12.86
N ILE A 8 1.90 -5.78 -13.85
CA ILE A 8 0.64 -5.10 -14.12
C ILE A 8 -0.30 -6.10 -14.79
N LYS A 9 -1.49 -6.30 -14.21
CA LYS A 9 -2.51 -7.21 -14.74
C LYS A 9 -3.47 -6.49 -15.67
N THR A 10 -3.93 -5.30 -15.27
CA THR A 10 -4.84 -4.47 -16.07
C THR A 10 -4.65 -2.99 -15.82
N VAL A 11 -4.96 -2.19 -16.84
CA VAL A 11 -5.15 -0.73 -16.80
C VAL A 11 -6.55 -0.43 -17.27
N ASP A 12 -7.37 0.22 -16.46
CA ASP A 12 -8.80 0.47 -16.73
C ASP A 12 -9.55 -0.80 -17.13
N LYS A 13 -9.28 -1.89 -16.40
CA LYS A 13 -9.85 -3.24 -16.63
C LYS A 13 -9.51 -3.84 -18.01
N LYS A 14 -8.54 -3.26 -18.73
CA LYS A 14 -8.03 -3.76 -20.01
C LYS A 14 -6.62 -4.31 -19.85
N PRO A 15 -6.20 -5.30 -20.67
CA PRO A 15 -4.82 -5.78 -20.66
C PRO A 15 -3.83 -4.64 -20.88
N PRO A 16 -2.71 -4.61 -20.14
CA PRO A 16 -1.71 -3.55 -20.28
C PRO A 16 -1.05 -3.64 -21.66
N LYS A 17 -0.96 -2.50 -22.35
CA LYS A 17 -0.26 -2.39 -23.65
C LYS A 17 1.26 -2.32 -23.53
N VAL A 18 1.77 -2.10 -22.31
CA VAL A 18 3.21 -1.95 -22.00
C VAL A 18 3.54 -2.66 -20.69
N GLN A 19 4.74 -3.25 -20.58
CA GLN A 19 5.21 -3.94 -19.37
C GLN A 19 5.56 -2.97 -18.22
N ALA A 20 5.91 -1.73 -18.54
CA ALA A 20 6.17 -0.67 -17.59
C ALA A 20 5.29 0.53 -17.92
N LEU A 21 4.41 0.91 -16.99
CA LEU A 21 3.77 2.22 -17.05
C LEU A 21 4.78 3.24 -16.53
N GLN A 22 5.02 4.32 -17.29
CA GLN A 22 5.53 5.57 -16.72
C GLN A 22 4.37 6.25 -15.95
N GLY A 23 3.84 5.54 -14.95
CA GLY A 23 2.90 6.07 -13.98
C GLY A 23 3.66 6.66 -12.80
N PRO A 24 3.00 7.49 -11.97
CA PRO A 24 3.65 8.18 -10.86
C PRO A 24 4.45 7.23 -9.99
N ALA A 25 5.64 7.69 -9.60
CA ALA A 25 6.72 6.98 -8.92
C ALA A 25 6.37 6.38 -7.53
N ILE A 26 5.10 6.29 -7.17
CA ILE A 26 4.60 6.02 -5.80
C ILE A 26 4.36 4.51 -5.55
N LEU A 27 4.34 3.68 -6.61
CA LEU A 27 4.37 2.22 -6.46
C LEU A 27 5.67 1.73 -5.78
N THR A 28 6.73 2.54 -5.78
CA THR A 28 8.00 2.27 -5.11
C THR A 28 7.99 2.89 -3.72
N GLY A 29 7.56 2.11 -2.72
CA GLY A 29 7.50 2.54 -1.33
C GLY A 29 6.32 1.93 -0.57
N ALA A 30 5.16 1.79 -1.21
CA ALA A 30 4.02 1.11 -0.60
C ALA A 30 4.37 -0.33 -0.19
N PHE A 31 5.10 -1.09 -1.01
CA PHE A 31 5.42 -2.49 -0.67
C PHE A 31 6.50 -2.64 0.41
N SER A 32 7.45 -1.70 0.50
CA SER A 32 8.50 -1.72 1.54
C SER A 32 8.04 -1.06 2.84
N ASN A 33 7.11 -0.10 2.76
CA ASN A 33 6.78 0.80 3.87
C ASN A 33 5.29 0.78 4.25
N ALA A 34 4.40 0.09 3.55
CA ALA A 34 2.96 0.07 3.90
C ALA A 34 2.72 -0.30 5.37
N LEU A 35 3.47 -1.28 5.87
CA LEU A 35 3.35 -1.74 7.26
C LEU A 35 3.85 -0.71 8.28
N THR A 36 4.55 0.36 7.88
CA THR A 36 4.96 1.43 8.81
C THR A 36 3.75 2.12 9.42
N ALA A 37 2.66 2.24 8.64
CA ALA A 37 1.40 2.87 9.09
C ALA A 37 0.75 2.18 10.29
N VAL A 38 1.12 0.93 10.57
CA VAL A 38 0.65 0.18 11.77
C VAL A 38 1.80 -0.46 12.55
N SER A 39 3.01 0.05 12.36
CA SER A 39 4.17 -0.35 13.14
C SER A 39 4.26 0.46 14.42
N LEU A 40 4.64 -0.20 15.51
CA LEU A 40 4.85 0.44 16.82
C LEU A 40 5.93 1.53 16.78
N GLU A 41 6.88 1.42 15.85
CA GLU A 41 7.93 2.42 15.62
C GLU A 41 7.35 3.79 15.28
N PHE A 42 6.26 3.83 14.50
CA PHE A 42 5.62 5.07 14.02
C PHE A 42 4.38 5.41 14.82
N LYS A 43 4.21 4.86 16.03
CA LYS A 43 3.03 5.11 16.88
C LYS A 43 2.78 6.60 17.17
N ASN A 44 3.83 7.42 17.13
CA ASN A 44 3.73 8.86 17.41
C ASN A 44 3.25 9.66 16.19
N CYS A 45 3.42 9.12 14.98
CA CYS A 45 3.11 9.80 13.71
C CYS A 45 1.62 9.75 13.34
N TYR A 46 0.89 8.80 13.90
CA TYR A 46 -0.48 8.51 13.51
C TYR A 46 -1.42 8.53 14.71
N ASP A 47 -2.66 8.92 14.46
CA ASP A 47 -3.79 8.63 15.34
C ASP A 47 -4.39 7.28 14.96
N TYR A 48 -4.80 6.52 15.97
CA TYR A 48 -5.29 5.15 15.79
C TYR A 48 -6.62 4.94 16.49
N THR A 49 -7.53 4.21 15.85
CA THR A 49 -8.77 3.71 16.45
C THR A 49 -8.90 2.21 16.19
N LEU A 50 -9.12 1.43 17.26
CA LEU A 50 -9.27 -0.02 17.18
C LEU A 50 -10.74 -0.43 17.23
N THR A 51 -11.18 -1.19 16.23
CA THR A 51 -12.50 -1.83 16.18
C THR A 51 -12.33 -3.35 16.17
N SER A 52 -13.04 -4.06 17.05
CA SER A 52 -13.03 -5.53 17.14
C SER A 52 -14.38 -6.15 16.72
N GLY A 53 -14.45 -7.49 16.66
CA GLY A 53 -15.69 -8.22 16.36
C GLY A 53 -16.10 -8.22 14.88
N ARG A 54 -15.21 -7.82 13.98
CA ARG A 54 -15.46 -7.77 12.53
C ARG A 54 -14.92 -9.03 11.84
N LYS A 55 -15.35 -9.24 10.60
CA LYS A 55 -14.87 -10.33 9.74
C LYS A 55 -14.47 -9.77 8.37
N LEU A 56 -13.34 -10.26 7.85
CA LEU A 56 -12.90 -10.04 6.47
C LEU A 56 -12.78 -11.40 5.80
N HIS A 57 -13.42 -11.60 4.64
CA HIS A 57 -13.49 -12.91 3.96
C HIS A 57 -13.86 -14.08 4.89
N ARG A 58 -14.83 -13.86 5.79
CA ARG A 58 -15.29 -14.80 6.84
C ARG A 58 -14.28 -15.09 7.97
N ARG A 59 -13.07 -14.54 7.93
CA ARG A 59 -12.06 -14.64 8.99
C ARG A 59 -12.26 -13.53 10.02
N PRO A 60 -12.23 -13.80 11.35
CA PRO A 60 -12.27 -12.77 12.37
C PRO A 60 -11.06 -11.82 12.27
N VAL A 61 -11.33 -10.51 12.32
CA VAL A 61 -10.28 -9.48 12.24
C VAL A 61 -10.46 -8.39 13.28
N LEU A 62 -9.34 -7.83 13.71
CA LEU A 62 -9.25 -6.51 14.31
C LEU A 62 -9.05 -5.48 13.19
N ILE A 63 -9.71 -4.35 13.28
CA ILE A 63 -9.55 -3.25 12.34
C ILE A 63 -8.90 -2.09 13.08
N VAL A 64 -7.79 -1.59 12.54
CA VAL A 64 -7.11 -0.39 13.03
C VAL A 64 -7.29 0.68 11.97
N ASP A 65 -8.16 1.66 12.24
CA ASP A 65 -8.20 2.90 11.47
C ASP A 65 -6.99 3.75 11.89
N TYR A 66 -6.26 4.30 10.92
CA TYR A 66 -5.11 5.16 11.16
C TYR A 66 -5.19 6.44 10.33
N ALA A 67 -4.65 7.54 10.85
CA ALA A 67 -4.50 8.81 10.14
C ALA A 67 -3.18 9.48 10.50
N LEU A 68 -2.40 9.90 9.50
CA LEU A 68 -1.17 10.64 9.71
C LEU A 68 -1.50 11.99 10.32
N LYS A 69 -0.83 12.34 11.42
CA LYS A 69 -1.01 13.61 12.11
C LYS A 69 -0.48 14.77 11.27
N GLU A 70 -1.13 15.93 11.35
CA GLU A 70 -0.71 17.09 10.58
C GLU A 70 0.70 17.59 10.94
N GLU A 71 1.03 17.59 12.23
CA GLU A 71 2.35 17.97 12.72
C GLU A 71 3.44 17.00 12.25
N ALA A 72 3.11 15.71 12.16
CA ALA A 72 4.02 14.70 11.65
C ALA A 72 4.34 14.93 10.17
N ALA A 73 3.32 15.21 9.36
CA ALA A 73 3.47 15.50 7.93
C ALA A 73 4.28 16.77 7.64
N LYS A 74 4.15 17.81 8.48
CA LYS A 74 4.76 19.12 8.25
C LYS A 74 6.19 19.26 8.80
N HIS A 75 6.52 18.56 9.90
CA HIS A 75 7.69 18.94 10.70
C HIS A 75 8.55 17.78 11.23
N ASP A 76 8.13 16.53 11.10
CA ASP A 76 8.86 15.40 11.70
C ASP A 76 9.55 14.52 10.65
N LYS A 77 10.89 14.56 10.64
CA LYS A 77 11.72 13.72 9.75
C LYS A 77 11.69 12.23 10.11
N ASN A 78 11.19 11.88 11.30
CA ASN A 78 11.05 10.50 11.73
C ASN A 78 9.70 9.90 11.31
N CYS A 79 8.79 10.72 10.78
CA CYS A 79 7.50 10.27 10.29
C CYS A 79 7.50 10.04 8.77
N PRO A 80 6.72 9.06 8.29
CA PRO A 80 6.74 8.67 6.89
C PRO A 80 6.04 9.70 6.00
N GLY A 81 6.83 10.34 5.14
CA GLY A 81 6.36 11.18 4.04
C GLY A 81 5.73 12.52 4.46
N PRO A 82 5.69 13.52 3.56
CA PRO A 82 5.08 14.81 3.83
C PRO A 82 3.57 14.84 3.58
N GLU A 83 3.00 13.77 3.01
CA GLU A 83 1.62 13.76 2.53
C GLU A 83 0.67 13.20 3.59
N LEU A 84 -0.36 13.98 3.92
CA LEU A 84 -1.44 13.51 4.77
C LEU A 84 -2.09 12.28 4.15
N ASN A 85 -2.24 11.24 4.95
CA ASN A 85 -2.85 9.99 4.53
C ASN A 85 -3.63 9.38 5.68
N HIS A 86 -4.62 8.58 5.34
CA HIS A 86 -5.41 7.82 6.30
C HIS A 86 -5.80 6.48 5.70
N GLY A 87 -6.15 5.52 6.54
CA GLY A 87 -6.36 4.17 6.08
C GLY A 87 -6.87 3.22 7.14
N ARG A 88 -6.88 1.94 6.78
CA ARG A 88 -7.28 0.84 7.66
C ARG A 88 -6.35 -0.34 7.51
N ALA A 89 -5.90 -0.89 8.63
CA ALA A 89 -5.29 -2.21 8.68
C ALA A 89 -6.30 -3.23 9.20
N TYR A 90 -6.30 -4.40 8.58
CA TYR A 90 -7.07 -5.55 9.02
C TYR A 90 -6.06 -6.58 9.54
N ILE A 91 -6.20 -6.96 10.79
CA ILE A 91 -5.31 -7.88 11.49
C ILE A 91 -6.10 -9.14 11.80
N ASN A 92 -5.60 -10.30 11.42
CA ASN A 92 -6.19 -11.58 11.80
C ASN A 92 -6.22 -11.69 13.34
N ALA A 93 -7.42 -11.84 13.92
CA ALA A 93 -7.58 -11.81 15.38
C ALA A 93 -6.98 -13.04 16.09
N GLN A 94 -6.64 -14.10 15.36
CA GLN A 94 -6.03 -15.32 15.91
C GLN A 94 -4.51 -15.30 15.76
N THR A 95 -3.99 -14.90 14.58
CA THR A 95 -2.55 -14.93 14.29
C THR A 95 -1.84 -13.61 14.53
N MET A 96 -2.59 -12.52 14.73
CA MET A 96 -2.08 -11.16 14.87
C MET A 96 -1.27 -10.66 13.66
N GLN A 97 -1.44 -11.30 12.51
CA GLN A 97 -0.83 -10.87 11.25
C GLN A 97 -1.73 -9.87 10.53
N VAL A 98 -1.13 -8.83 9.94
CA VAL A 98 -1.84 -7.94 9.00
C VAL A 98 -2.23 -8.75 7.76
N VAL A 99 -3.52 -8.78 7.44
CA VAL A 99 -4.11 -9.51 6.30
C VAL A 99 -4.66 -8.59 5.21
N ARG A 100 -4.84 -7.30 5.51
CA ARG A 100 -5.14 -6.26 4.52
C ARG A 100 -4.71 -4.91 5.04
N LEU A 101 -4.28 -4.04 4.13
CA LEU A 101 -4.07 -2.63 4.41
C LEU A 101 -4.69 -1.78 3.30
N GLU A 102 -5.39 -0.73 3.69
CA GLU A 102 -6.04 0.23 2.81
C GLU A 102 -5.50 1.62 3.14
N GLN A 103 -5.21 2.46 2.15
CA GLN A 103 -4.82 3.86 2.36
C GLN A 103 -5.45 4.78 1.32
N THR A 104 -5.71 6.01 1.73
CA THR A 104 -6.03 7.15 0.88
C THR A 104 -5.09 8.31 1.20
N THR A 105 -4.45 8.84 0.16
CA THR A 105 -3.74 10.13 0.18
C THR A 105 -4.57 11.10 -0.68
N PRO A 106 -5.35 12.00 -0.07
CA PRO A 106 -6.18 12.94 -0.81
C PRO A 106 -5.34 14.04 -1.46
N HIS A 107 -5.75 14.50 -2.63
CA HIS A 107 -5.16 15.64 -3.33
C HIS A 107 -3.62 15.62 -3.43
N CYS A 108 -3.05 14.46 -3.76
CA CYS A 108 -1.62 14.32 -4.02
C CYS A 108 -1.30 14.50 -5.51
N GLU A 109 -0.05 14.78 -5.83
CA GLU A 109 0.41 14.87 -7.22
C GLU A 109 0.56 13.44 -7.80
N ILE A 110 -0.39 13.05 -8.65
CA ILE A 110 -0.47 11.70 -9.25
C ILE A 110 0.16 11.64 -10.64
N ALA A 111 0.52 12.77 -11.22
CA ALA A 111 1.41 12.90 -12.38
C ALA A 111 1.86 14.36 -12.42
N ALA A 112 2.88 14.69 -13.22
CA ALA A 112 3.40 16.05 -13.31
C ALA A 112 2.27 17.08 -13.55
N GLY A 113 1.98 17.89 -12.52
CA GLY A 113 0.92 18.91 -12.53
C GLY A 113 -0.52 18.38 -12.44
N ILE A 114 -0.73 17.09 -12.22
CA ILE A 114 -2.06 16.47 -12.06
C ILE A 114 -2.25 16.05 -10.61
N TYR A 115 -3.28 16.61 -9.97
CA TYR A 115 -3.63 16.30 -8.59
C TYR A 115 -4.87 15.41 -8.53
N GLY A 116 -4.88 14.44 -7.62
CA GLY A 116 -6.02 13.57 -7.40
C GLY A 116 -5.92 12.79 -6.10
N ASP A 117 -6.99 12.05 -5.79
CA ASP A 117 -6.97 11.14 -4.66
C ASP A 117 -6.27 9.84 -5.06
N TRP A 118 -5.21 9.50 -4.34
CA TRP A 118 -4.56 8.21 -4.49
C TRP A 118 -5.09 7.25 -3.44
N THR A 119 -5.73 6.18 -3.91
CA THR A 119 -6.29 5.13 -3.05
C THR A 119 -5.68 3.79 -3.38
N TRP A 120 -5.38 2.98 -2.37
CA TRP A 120 -4.86 1.64 -2.61
C TRP A 120 -5.23 0.64 -1.52
N THR A 121 -5.18 -0.63 -1.88
CA THR A 121 -5.46 -1.77 -1.02
C THR A 121 -4.44 -2.88 -1.28
N ILE A 122 -3.72 -3.31 -0.26
CA ILE A 122 -2.88 -4.51 -0.26
C ILE A 122 -3.60 -5.60 0.51
N ASP A 123 -3.77 -6.75 -0.11
CA ASP A 123 -4.22 -7.96 0.56
C ASP A 123 -3.04 -8.89 0.81
N TYR A 124 -2.94 -9.28 2.07
CA TYR A 124 -1.88 -10.08 2.62
C TYR A 124 -2.37 -11.53 2.79
N ASP A 125 -2.21 -12.34 1.74
CA ASP A 125 -2.58 -13.77 1.78
C ASP A 125 -1.52 -14.59 2.52
N THR A 126 -1.99 -15.54 3.32
CA THR A 126 -1.19 -16.50 4.06
C THR A 126 -0.60 -17.61 3.18
N ASP A 127 -1.12 -17.79 1.96
CA ASP A 127 -0.68 -18.82 1.00
C ASP A 127 0.42 -18.35 0.03
N ALA A 128 1.23 -17.36 0.46
CA ALA A 128 2.40 -16.81 -0.22
C ALA A 128 2.16 -16.00 -1.52
N GLU A 129 0.91 -15.77 -1.91
CA GLU A 129 0.57 -14.84 -3.00
C GLU A 129 -0.02 -13.53 -2.49
N TRP A 130 0.77 -12.45 -2.52
CA TRP A 130 0.33 -11.10 -2.21
C TRP A 130 -0.37 -10.49 -3.43
N TYR A 131 -1.52 -9.84 -3.25
CA TYR A 131 -2.18 -9.08 -4.32
C TYR A 131 -2.46 -7.64 -3.90
N PHE A 132 -2.40 -6.73 -4.87
CA PHE A 132 -2.53 -5.30 -4.62
C PHE A 132 -3.43 -4.66 -5.67
N THR A 133 -4.30 -3.76 -5.23
CA THR A 133 -5.11 -2.93 -6.12
C THR A 133 -4.83 -1.48 -5.79
N ALA A 134 -4.40 -0.68 -6.78
CA ALA A 134 -4.28 0.76 -6.65
C ALA A 134 -5.22 1.45 -7.62
N THR A 135 -5.94 2.44 -7.14
CA THR A 135 -6.80 3.29 -7.95
C THR A 135 -6.41 4.74 -7.74
N TYR A 136 -5.99 5.40 -8.81
CA TYR A 136 -5.94 6.85 -8.85
C TYR A 136 -7.34 7.33 -9.23
N ARG A 137 -8.02 7.99 -8.30
CA ARG A 137 -9.34 8.58 -8.60
C ARG A 137 -9.13 9.63 -9.70
N ASP A 138 -9.98 9.59 -10.72
CA ASP A 138 -9.98 10.49 -11.89
C ASP A 138 -8.80 10.34 -12.87
N TYR A 139 -8.02 9.26 -12.79
CA TYR A 139 -6.93 8.97 -13.74
C TYR A 139 -7.02 7.57 -14.37
N HIS A 140 -6.47 6.54 -13.71
CA HIS A 140 -6.49 5.16 -14.20
C HIS A 140 -6.69 4.16 -13.04
N GLU A 141 -7.48 3.11 -13.27
CA GLU A 141 -7.59 1.94 -12.37
C GLU A 141 -6.47 0.95 -12.69
N LEU A 142 -5.60 0.65 -11.71
CA LEU A 142 -4.46 -0.26 -11.89
C LEU A 142 -4.60 -1.50 -10.99
N THR A 143 -4.61 -2.67 -11.62
CA THR A 143 -4.50 -3.94 -10.90
C THR A 143 -3.09 -4.49 -11.07
N VAL A 144 -2.38 -4.71 -9.97
CA VAL A 144 -0.98 -5.16 -9.97
C VAL A 144 -0.84 -6.38 -9.06
N THR A 145 0.02 -7.31 -9.44
CA THR A 145 0.48 -8.35 -8.50
C THR A 145 1.94 -8.10 -8.21
N SER A 146 2.29 -7.99 -6.94
CA SER A 146 3.67 -7.87 -6.48
C SER A 146 4.06 -9.13 -5.71
N ARG A 147 5.30 -9.58 -5.87
CA ARG A 147 5.85 -10.77 -5.22
C ARG A 147 7.27 -10.46 -4.73
N ILE A 148 7.59 -10.87 -3.51
CA ILE A 148 8.95 -10.82 -3.00
C ILE A 148 9.67 -12.08 -3.48
N LEU A 149 10.69 -11.90 -4.32
CA LEU A 149 11.50 -13.00 -4.82
C LEU A 149 12.82 -13.06 -4.06
N PRO A 150 13.38 -14.27 -3.78
CA PRO A 150 14.78 -14.39 -3.43
C PRO A 150 15.60 -13.73 -4.52
N GLY A 151 16.50 -12.81 -4.17
CA GLY A 151 17.33 -12.10 -5.14
C GLY A 151 18.27 -13.07 -5.82
N VAL A 152 17.84 -13.57 -6.96
CA VAL A 152 18.71 -14.21 -7.93
C VAL A 152 19.62 -13.10 -8.47
N ASN A 153 20.93 -13.32 -8.46
CA ASN A 153 21.91 -12.44 -9.09
C ASN A 153 21.50 -12.21 -10.55
N TYR A 154 20.83 -11.09 -10.82
CA TYR A 154 20.44 -10.70 -12.17
C TYR A 154 21.72 -10.35 -12.92
N ASN A 155 22.18 -11.23 -13.80
CA ASN A 155 23.22 -10.93 -14.76
C ASN A 155 22.54 -10.37 -16.01
N PRO A 156 22.66 -9.07 -16.32
CA PRO A 156 21.91 -8.40 -17.40
C PRO A 156 22.39 -8.77 -18.82
N LYS A 157 23.02 -9.93 -18.99
CA LYS A 157 23.50 -10.45 -20.27
C LYS A 157 23.16 -11.92 -20.40
N GLN A 158 21.93 -12.22 -20.83
CA GLN A 158 21.57 -13.43 -21.58
C GLN A 158 20.27 -13.19 -22.32
#